data_AF-A0A367GKU9-F1
#
_entry.id   AF-A0A367GKU9-F1
#
_cell.length_a   1.000
_cell.length_b   1.000
_cell.length_c   1.000
_cell.angle_alpha   90.00
_cell.angle_beta   90.00
_cell.angle_gamma   90.00
#
_symmetry.space_group_name_H-M   'P 1'
#
loop_
_entity.id
_entity.type
_entity.pdbx_description
1 polymer ?
#
loop_
_entity_poly.entity_id
_entity_poly.type
_entity_poly.pdbx_seq_one_letter_code
_entity_poly.pdbx_strand_id
1 'polypeptide(L)'
;MTAQVDNILPILRKLSFLMLFCLPTIATAQITEIRKLQSDLPKITDSLKYVDALNRLGLLIHTKSADSCFYYGMKAQAIADRLRYDKGRAEAMVNIAITLTIKGSWA
;
A
#
# COMPACT_ATOMS: atom_id res chain seq x y z
N MET A 1 14.90 20.01 -45.85
CA MET A 1 14.28 18.95 -45.02
C MET A 1 14.73 19.07 -43.55
N THR A 2 14.79 20.29 -43.01
CA THR A 2 15.40 20.60 -41.68
C THR A 2 14.38 21.20 -40.68
N ALA A 3 13.34 21.89 -41.16
CA ALA A 3 12.34 22.56 -40.31
C ALA A 3 11.44 21.63 -39.45
N GLN A 4 11.35 20.34 -39.79
CA GLN A 4 10.53 19.37 -39.04
C GLN A 4 11.20 18.96 -37.72
N VAL A 5 12.53 18.88 -37.67
CA VAL A 5 13.30 18.39 -36.51
C VAL A 5 13.40 19.46 -35.42
N ASP A 6 13.53 20.73 -35.81
CA ASP A 6 13.67 21.87 -34.89
C ASP A 6 12.44 22.08 -33.99
N ASN A 7 11.27 21.62 -34.42
CA ASN A 7 10.02 21.72 -33.66
C ASN A 7 9.76 20.52 -32.72
N ILE A 8 10.48 19.41 -32.86
CA ILE A 8 10.22 18.18 -32.07
C ILE A 8 10.82 18.29 -30.65
N LEU A 9 12.02 18.87 -30.54
CA LEU A 9 12.72 19.03 -29.27
C LEU A 9 11.93 19.87 -28.22
N PRO A 10 11.33 21.02 -28.55
CA PRO A 10 10.52 21.77 -27.59
C PRO A 10 9.20 21.05 -27.23
N ILE A 11 8.64 20.24 -28.15
CA ILE A 11 7.43 19.44 -27.90
C ILE A 11 7.74 18.31 -26.91
N LEU A 12 8.84 17.57 -27.11
CA LEU A 12 9.28 16.53 -26.17
C LEU A 12 9.55 17.10 -24.77
N ARG A 13 10.17 18.30 -24.69
CA ARG A 13 10.42 18.98 -23.42
C ARG A 13 9.12 19.34 -22.71
N LYS A 14 8.13 19.90 -23.42
CA LYS A 14 6.80 20.21 -22.85
C LYS A 14 6.07 18.94 -22.41
N LEU A 15 6.18 17.85 -23.17
CA LEU A 15 5.59 16.56 -22.83
C LEU A 15 6.23 15.95 -21.57
N SER A 16 7.56 16.11 -21.41
CA SER A 16 8.28 15.71 -20.19
C SER A 16 7.81 16.49 -18.95
N PHE A 17 7.58 17.79 -19.07
CA PHE A 17 7.02 18.60 -17.99
C PHE A 17 5.58 18.23 -17.66
N LEU A 18 4.76 17.87 -18.67
CA LEU A 18 3.39 17.42 -18.48
C LEU A 18 3.33 16.07 -17.74
N MET A 19 4.19 15.12 -18.11
CA MET A 19 4.34 13.84 -17.41
C MET A 19 4.71 14.02 -15.93
N LEU A 20 5.58 14.98 -15.62
CA LEU A 20 5.99 15.28 -14.24
C LEU A 20 4.83 15.80 -13.38
N PHE A 21 3.84 16.47 -14.00
CA PHE A 21 2.71 17.06 -13.29
C PHE A 21 1.55 16.08 -13.04
N CYS A 22 1.50 14.94 -13.74
CA CYS A 22 0.43 13.92 -13.58
C CYS A 22 0.70 12.88 -12.47
N LEU A 23 1.92 12.79 -11.95
CA LEU A 23 2.33 11.87 -10.88
C LEU A 23 1.59 11.97 -9.52
N PRO A 24 1.10 13.14 -9.04
CA PRO A 24 0.56 13.23 -7.67
C PRO A 24 -0.79 12.52 -7.49
N THR A 25 -1.48 12.17 -8.58
CA THR A 25 -2.79 11.51 -8.53
C THR A 25 -2.73 10.09 -7.95
N ILE A 26 -1.59 9.41 -8.08
CA ILE A 26 -1.42 8.03 -7.61
C ILE A 26 -1.30 7.98 -6.07
N ALA A 27 -0.60 8.97 -5.50
CA ALA A 27 -0.38 9.06 -4.05
C ALA A 27 -1.69 9.35 -3.28
N THR A 28 -2.64 10.07 -3.88
CA THR A 28 -3.92 10.41 -3.24
C THR A 28 -4.89 9.23 -3.21
N ALA A 29 -4.83 8.33 -4.20
CA ALA A 29 -5.65 7.12 -4.24
C ALA A 29 -5.33 6.17 -3.08
N GLN A 30 -4.04 5.93 -2.80
CA GLN A 30 -3.59 5.04 -1.72
C GLN A 30 -4.04 5.56 -0.33
N ILE A 31 -3.90 6.86 -0.08
CA ILE A 31 -4.34 7.48 1.18
C ILE A 31 -5.86 7.39 1.34
N THR A 32 -6.60 7.55 0.24
CA THR A 32 -8.06 7.43 0.23
C THR A 32 -8.50 6.01 0.59
N GLU A 33 -7.84 4.99 0.04
CA GLU A 33 -8.11 3.58 0.36
C GLU A 33 -7.79 3.26 1.83
N ILE A 34 -6.66 3.74 2.35
CA ILE A 34 -6.28 3.59 3.77
C ILE A 34 -7.37 4.16 4.69
N ARG A 35 -7.81 5.40 4.44
CA ARG A 35 -8.84 6.07 5.25
C ARG A 35 -10.17 5.32 5.20
N LYS A 36 -10.57 4.87 4.02
CA LYS A 36 -11.78 4.08 3.83
C LYS A 36 -11.72 2.79 4.66
N LEU A 37 -10.65 2.01 4.51
CA LEU A 37 -10.45 0.77 5.28
C LEU A 37 -10.47 1.02 6.78
N GLN A 38 -9.79 2.06 7.27
CA GLN A 38 -9.83 2.43 8.70
C GLN A 38 -11.24 2.74 9.18
N SER A 39 -12.03 3.48 8.38
CA SER A 39 -13.41 3.82 8.72
C SER A 39 -14.37 2.63 8.66
N ASP A 40 -14.07 1.64 7.82
CA ASP A 40 -14.90 0.47 7.60
C ASP A 40 -14.56 -0.67 8.56
N LEU A 41 -13.33 -0.74 9.09
CA LEU A 41 -12.89 -1.77 10.03
C LEU A 41 -13.90 -2.05 11.16
N PRO A 42 -14.41 -1.04 11.91
CA PRO A 42 -15.38 -1.29 12.99
C PRO A 42 -16.73 -1.84 12.52
N LYS A 43 -17.06 -1.72 11.24
CA LYS A 43 -18.33 -2.14 10.64
C LYS A 43 -18.29 -3.57 10.10
N ILE A 44 -17.10 -4.15 9.96
CA ILE A 44 -16.92 -5.50 9.43
C ILE A 44 -17.18 -6.51 10.55
N THR A 45 -18.27 -7.26 10.41
CA THR A 45 -18.68 -8.31 11.37
C THR A 45 -18.13 -9.69 11.01
N ASP A 46 -17.90 -9.94 9.73
CA ASP A 46 -17.28 -11.16 9.22
C ASP A 46 -15.79 -11.18 9.58
N SER A 47 -15.37 -12.16 10.39
CA SER A 47 -14.01 -12.20 10.91
C SER A 47 -12.95 -12.50 9.85
N LEU A 48 -13.28 -13.24 8.78
CA LEU A 48 -12.35 -13.48 7.68
C LEU A 48 -12.16 -12.20 6.86
N LYS A 49 -13.25 -11.47 6.58
CA LYS A 49 -13.16 -10.15 5.93
C LYS A 49 -12.44 -9.12 6.79
N TYR A 50 -12.57 -9.21 8.11
CA TYR A 50 -11.84 -8.34 9.04
C TYR A 50 -10.33 -8.59 8.96
N VAL A 51 -9.92 -9.87 8.90
CA VAL A 51 -8.50 -10.26 8.68
C VAL A 51 -7.99 -9.74 7.34
N ASP A 52 -8.73 -9.98 6.25
CA ASP A 52 -8.36 -9.49 4.91
C ASP A 52 -8.21 -7.96 4.89
N ALA A 53 -9.13 -7.23 5.54
CA ALA A 53 -9.07 -5.77 5.64
C ALA A 53 -7.87 -5.27 6.46
N LEU A 54 -7.54 -5.93 7.58
CA LEU A 54 -6.33 -5.63 8.36
C LEU A 54 -5.06 -5.89 7.54
N ASN A 55 -4.99 -7.02 6.83
CA ASN A 55 -3.85 -7.36 5.99
C ASN A 55 -3.64 -6.35 4.87
N ARG A 56 -4.72 -5.98 4.18
CA ARG A 56 -4.69 -4.94 3.15
C ARG A 56 -4.23 -3.60 3.72
N LEU A 57 -4.73 -3.22 4.89
CA LEU A 57 -4.36 -1.95 5.53
C LEU A 57 -2.88 -1.92 5.94
N GLY A 58 -2.36 -3.02 6.50
CA GLY A 58 -0.93 -3.17 6.80
C GLY A 58 -0.05 -2.99 5.57
N LEU A 59 -0.40 -3.68 4.48
CA LEU A 59 0.32 -3.58 3.21
C LEU A 59 0.27 -2.16 2.62
N LEU A 60 -0.86 -1.46 2.70
CA LEU A 60 -0.94 -0.11 2.14
C LEU A 60 -0.20 0.94 2.97
N ILE A 61 -0.06 0.74 4.28
CA ILE A 61 0.51 1.76 5.18
C ILE A 61 2.01 1.61 5.42
N HIS A 62 2.64 0.51 4.98
CA HIS A 62 4.03 0.18 5.36
C HIS A 62 5.07 1.27 5.04
N THR A 63 4.95 1.98 3.91
CA THR A 63 5.86 3.07 3.54
C THR A 63 5.66 4.33 4.38
N LYS A 64 4.47 4.49 4.98
CA LYS A 64 4.14 5.62 5.85
C LYS A 64 4.45 5.35 7.32
N SER A 65 4.21 4.12 7.77
CA SER A 65 4.43 3.72 9.16
C SER A 65 4.66 2.21 9.24
N ALA A 66 5.93 1.83 9.42
CA ALA A 66 6.31 0.44 9.68
C ALA A 66 5.66 -0.10 10.96
N ASP A 67 5.50 0.74 12.00
CA ASP A 67 4.82 0.36 13.24
C ASP A 67 3.35 0.02 13.02
N SER A 68 2.63 0.83 12.23
CA SER A 68 1.23 0.55 11.91
C SER A 68 1.10 -0.72 11.07
N CYS A 69 2.01 -0.94 10.11
CA CYS A 69 2.07 -2.19 9.34
C CYS A 69 2.23 -3.41 10.25
N PHE A 70 3.13 -3.33 11.23
CA PHE A 70 3.33 -4.41 12.21
C PHE A 70 2.13 -4.62 13.11
N TYR A 71 1.54 -3.53 13.62
CA TYR A 71 0.34 -3.61 14.45
C TYR A 71 -0.80 -4.33 13.73
N TYR A 72 -1.10 -3.95 12.48
CA TYR A 72 -2.16 -4.60 11.71
C TYR A 72 -1.81 -6.03 11.34
N GLY A 73 -0.54 -6.32 10.99
CA GLY A 73 -0.06 -7.68 10.73
C GLY A 73 -0.21 -8.61 11.94
N MET A 74 0.27 -8.18 13.12
CA MET A 74 0.14 -8.95 14.36
C MET A 74 -1.33 -9.20 14.73
N LYS A 75 -2.19 -8.19 14.56
CA LYS A 75 -3.63 -8.32 14.83
C LYS A 75 -4.30 -9.29 13.85
N ALA A 76 -3.97 -9.22 12.57
CA ALA A 76 -4.50 -10.12 11.55
C ALA A 76 -4.04 -11.57 11.80
N GLN A 77 -2.76 -11.77 12.10
CA GLN A 77 -2.19 -13.08 12.43
C GLN A 77 -2.91 -13.73 13.61
N ALA A 78 -3.07 -13.00 14.72
CA ALA A 78 -3.72 -13.52 15.91
C ALA A 78 -5.16 -14.01 15.67
N ILE A 79 -5.91 -13.34 14.78
CA ILE A 79 -7.27 -13.74 14.41
C ILE A 79 -7.24 -14.90 13.41
N ALA A 80 -6.39 -14.81 12.38
CA ALA A 80 -6.23 -15.86 11.38
C ALA A 80 -5.84 -17.20 12.00
N ASP A 81 -4.97 -17.19 13.01
CA ASP A 81 -4.56 -18.37 13.75
C ASP A 81 -5.72 -19.06 14.47
N ARG A 82 -6.56 -18.28 15.16
CA ARG A 82 -7.75 -18.78 15.84
C ARG A 82 -8.75 -19.39 14.87
N LEU A 83 -8.87 -18.80 13.68
CA LEU A 83 -9.81 -19.24 12.63
C LEU A 83 -9.24 -20.34 11.73
N ARG A 84 -7.96 -20.72 11.87
CA ARG A 84 -7.24 -21.60 10.93
C ARG A 84 -7.34 -21.10 9.48
N TYR A 85 -7.23 -19.78 9.30
CA TYR A 85 -7.35 -19.13 8.00
C TYR A 85 -5.97 -18.89 7.39
N ASP A 86 -5.49 -19.87 6.62
CA ASP A 86 -4.10 -19.90 6.14
C ASP A 86 -3.73 -18.74 5.21
N LYS A 87 -4.65 -18.31 4.33
CA LYS A 87 -4.45 -17.12 3.49
C LYS A 87 -4.18 -15.89 4.36
N GLY A 88 -5.04 -15.65 5.36
CA GLY A 88 -4.90 -14.51 6.26
C GLY A 88 -3.60 -14.54 7.06
N ARG A 89 -3.16 -15.74 7.48
CA ARG A 89 -1.87 -15.93 8.16
C ARG A 89 -0.70 -15.58 7.25
N ALA A 90 -0.69 -16.07 6.02
CA ALA A 90 0.39 -15.82 5.07
C ALA A 90 0.54 -14.31 4.76
N GLU A 91 -0.57 -13.63 4.50
CA GLU A 91 -0.58 -12.17 4.29
C GLU A 91 -0.13 -11.39 5.54
N ALA A 92 -0.52 -11.85 6.73
CA ALA A 92 -0.09 -11.21 7.99
C ALA A 92 1.43 -11.35 8.20
N MET A 93 2.00 -12.51 7.86
CA MET A 93 3.46 -12.73 7.89
C MET A 93 4.19 -11.80 6.93
N VAL A 94 3.63 -11.53 5.74
CA VAL A 94 4.20 -10.56 4.80
C VAL A 94 4.29 -9.17 5.44
N ASN A 95 3.21 -8.69 6.07
CA ASN A 95 3.21 -7.38 6.73
C ASN A 95 4.24 -7.29 7.87
N ILE A 96 4.35 -8.33 8.69
CA ILE A 96 5.35 -8.42 9.76
C ILE A 96 6.76 -8.40 9.17
N ALA A 97 7.00 -9.17 8.11
CA ALA A 97 8.29 -9.24 7.45
C ALA A 97 8.70 -7.92 6.81
N ILE A 98 7.78 -7.22 6.15
CA ILE A 98 8.01 -5.87 5.63
C ILE A 98 8.46 -4.93 6.74
N THR A 99 7.78 -4.91 7.90
CA THR A 99 8.15 -4.02 9.00
C THR A 99 9.55 -4.32 9.51
N LEU A 100 9.83 -5.57 9.83
CA LEU A 100 11.12 -5.97 10.35
C LEU A 100 12.25 -5.67 9.33
N THR A 101 11.94 -5.70 8.01
CA THR A 101 12.91 -5.37 6.95
C THR A 101 13.20 -3.88 6.94
N ILE A 102 12.14 -3.06 7.00
CA ILE A 102 12.26 -1.59 7.07
C ILE A 102 13.03 -1.15 8.32
N LYS A 103 12.83 -1.85 9.44
CA LYS A 103 13.50 -1.56 10.71
C LYS A 103 14.94 -2.09 10.79
N GLY A 104 15.40 -2.84 9.80
CA GLY A 104 16.72 -3.49 9.85
C GLY A 104 16.85 -4.51 10.98
N SER A 105 15.73 -5.09 11.44
CA SER A 105 15.68 -6.07 12.53
C SER A 105 15.64 -7.53 12.05
N TRP A 106 15.66 -7.76 10.72
CA TRP A 106 16.06 -9.05 10.16
C TRP A 106 17.58 -9.06 10.04
N ALA A 107 18.27 -9.57 11.05
CA ALA A 107 19.70 -9.86 11.07
C ALA A 107 19.93 -11.14 11.86
#